data_AF-A0A0N0TQ12-F1
#
_entry.id   AF-A0A0N0TQ12-F1
#
_cell.length_a   1.000
_cell.length_b   1.000
_cell.length_c   1.000
_cell.angle_alpha   90.00
_cell.angle_beta   90.00
_cell.angle_gamma   90.00
#
_symmetry.space_group_name_H-M   'P 1'
#
loop_
_entity.id
_entity.type
_entity.pdbx_description
1 polymer ?
#
loop_
_entity_poly.entity_id
_entity_poly.type
_entity_poly.pdbx_seq_one_letter_code
_entity_poly.pdbx_strand_id
1 'polypeptide(L)'
;MSLEEQARAELLAVRKTAAGLTVDTMAQSPVICGLLGDGDPLSAYNTLKHKVLSTDADMSMKAALASLGFTSDQQTHLGRLDEFGAEHSYEQRQVRRYSDKGVRQLAKLITTNWITEAVPCLDVACFQVAPERFLFVTQARSQYFVEMRPIRVVLYQGKNGPKELDLQAVERQEGIWNHVDMDPIRLQVTDEETSLVWVWRGELWPKFAVQWCMDVQGVKTVSEGCGNKMRLRLLIGTV
;
A
#
# COMPACT_ATOMS: atom_id res chain seq x y z
N MET A 1 -16.47 4.52 -8.56
CA MET A 1 -15.47 5.35 -9.27
C MET A 1 -14.26 4.48 -9.50
N SER A 2 -13.77 4.37 -10.74
CA SER A 2 -12.60 3.54 -11.04
C SER A 2 -11.32 4.11 -10.40
N LEU A 3 -10.27 3.30 -10.24
CA LEU A 3 -8.98 3.77 -9.71
C LEU A 3 -8.40 4.90 -10.57
N GLU A 4 -8.50 4.79 -11.91
CA GLU A 4 -8.06 5.83 -12.85
C GLU A 4 -8.85 7.13 -12.67
N GLU A 5 -10.17 7.06 -12.47
CA GLU A 5 -11.01 8.24 -12.21
C GLU A 5 -10.63 8.93 -10.90
N GLN A 6 -10.32 8.17 -9.86
CA GLN A 6 -9.89 8.69 -8.56
C GLN A 6 -8.53 9.40 -8.68
N ALA A 7 -7.52 8.73 -9.26
CA ALA A 7 -6.20 9.33 -9.48
C ALA A 7 -6.29 10.60 -10.36
N ARG A 8 -7.13 10.57 -11.41
CA ARG A 8 -7.39 11.75 -12.24
C ARG A 8 -8.03 12.88 -11.44
N ALA A 9 -8.99 12.59 -10.57
CA ALA A 9 -9.64 13.60 -9.75
C ALA A 9 -8.64 14.29 -8.81
N GLU A 10 -7.73 13.53 -8.21
CA GLU A 10 -6.63 14.07 -7.39
C GLU A 10 -5.67 14.95 -8.20
N LEU A 11 -5.23 14.50 -9.39
CA LEU A 11 -4.40 15.34 -10.27
C LEU A 11 -5.09 16.66 -10.64
N LEU A 12 -6.41 16.64 -10.88
CA LEU A 12 -7.18 17.84 -11.18
C LEU A 12 -7.35 18.75 -9.96
N ALA A 13 -7.41 18.19 -8.75
CA ALA A 13 -7.41 18.96 -7.51
C ALA A 13 -6.05 19.64 -7.29
N VAL A 14 -4.95 18.88 -7.40
CA VAL A 14 -3.58 19.40 -7.33
C VAL A 14 -3.36 20.52 -8.34
N ARG A 15 -3.80 20.33 -9.59
CA ARG A 15 -3.70 21.36 -10.65
C ARG A 15 -4.29 22.69 -10.22
N LYS A 16 -5.38 22.71 -9.46
CA LYS A 16 -6.05 23.95 -9.03
C LYS A 16 -5.30 24.68 -7.91
N THR A 17 -4.33 24.05 -7.25
CA THR A 17 -3.55 24.68 -6.19
C THR A 17 -2.52 25.65 -6.76
N ALA A 18 -2.21 26.71 -5.99
CA ALA A 18 -1.26 27.73 -6.39
C ALA A 18 0.18 27.21 -6.50
N ALA A 19 0.54 26.22 -5.70
CA ALA A 19 1.85 25.56 -5.73
C ALA A 19 1.94 24.43 -6.76
N GLY A 20 0.81 23.89 -7.22
CA GLY A 20 0.81 22.72 -8.09
C GLY A 20 1.24 21.47 -7.31
N LEU A 21 1.98 20.58 -7.95
CA LEU A 21 2.44 19.35 -7.32
C LEU A 21 3.64 19.61 -6.42
N THR A 22 3.40 19.44 -5.13
CA THR A 22 4.37 19.48 -4.03
C THR A 22 4.13 18.29 -3.10
N VAL A 23 5.05 18.05 -2.16
CA VAL A 23 4.87 17.03 -1.11
C VAL A 23 3.58 17.29 -0.31
N ASP A 24 3.27 18.54 0.01
CA ASP A 24 2.05 18.90 0.76
C ASP A 24 0.76 18.59 -0.02
N THR A 25 0.73 18.89 -1.31
CA THR A 25 -0.43 18.54 -2.16
C THR A 25 -0.52 17.03 -2.42
N MET A 26 0.62 16.32 -2.38
CA MET A 26 0.65 14.87 -2.47
C MET A 26 0.06 14.23 -1.20
N ALA A 27 0.31 14.81 -0.02
CA ALA A 27 -0.30 14.36 1.24
C ALA A 27 -1.83 14.48 1.24
N GLN A 28 -2.38 15.37 0.40
CA GLN A 28 -3.83 15.52 0.19
C GLN A 28 -4.37 14.62 -0.93
N SER A 29 -3.52 13.81 -1.56
CA SER A 29 -3.84 12.94 -2.69
C SER A 29 -3.62 11.46 -2.30
N PRO A 30 -4.48 10.90 -1.42
CA PRO A 30 -4.27 9.58 -0.82
C PRO A 30 -4.17 8.43 -1.84
N VAL A 31 -4.86 8.51 -2.98
CA VAL A 31 -4.83 7.48 -4.02
C VAL A 31 -3.48 7.47 -4.71
N ILE A 32 -3.02 8.61 -5.23
CA ILE A 32 -1.70 8.71 -5.87
C ILE A 32 -0.60 8.39 -4.86
N CYS A 33 -0.73 8.88 -3.62
CA CYS A 33 0.23 8.63 -2.54
C CYS A 33 0.35 7.14 -2.22
N GLY A 34 -0.77 6.43 -2.13
CA GLY A 34 -0.79 4.99 -1.89
C GLY A 34 -0.27 4.17 -3.06
N LEU A 35 -0.48 4.60 -4.32
CA LEU A 35 -0.02 3.90 -5.52
C LEU A 35 1.48 4.03 -5.77
N LEU A 36 2.07 5.19 -5.45
CA LEU A 36 3.46 5.52 -5.80
C LEU A 36 4.43 5.52 -4.62
N GLY A 37 3.94 5.48 -3.38
CA GLY A 37 4.78 5.62 -2.19
C GLY A 37 4.30 4.89 -0.93
N ASP A 38 3.45 3.85 -1.05
CA ASP A 38 2.91 3.10 0.10
C ASP A 38 2.28 4.00 1.19
N GLY A 39 1.71 5.14 0.78
CA GLY A 39 1.12 6.13 1.70
C GLY A 39 2.08 7.19 2.24
N ASP A 40 3.38 7.16 1.88
CA ASP A 40 4.33 8.25 2.16
C ASP A 40 4.32 9.33 1.05
N PRO A 41 3.92 10.58 1.36
CA PRO A 41 3.83 11.65 0.35
C PRO A 41 5.16 12.03 -0.28
N LEU A 42 6.26 11.96 0.48
CA LEU A 42 7.59 12.30 -0.02
C LEU A 42 8.06 11.26 -1.04
N SER A 43 7.94 9.98 -0.70
CA SER A 43 8.24 8.87 -1.61
C SER A 43 7.36 8.93 -2.85
N ALA A 44 6.05 9.14 -2.71
CA ALA A 44 5.14 9.25 -3.84
C ALA A 44 5.49 10.42 -4.78
N TYR A 45 5.81 11.60 -4.22
CA TYR A 45 6.25 12.76 -4.99
C TYR A 45 7.54 12.48 -5.77
N ASN A 46 8.56 11.92 -5.10
CA ASN A 46 9.84 11.60 -5.73
C ASN A 46 9.68 10.52 -6.81
N THR A 47 8.92 9.46 -6.52
CA THR A 47 8.60 8.40 -7.50
C THR A 47 7.91 9.00 -8.72
N LEU A 48 6.88 9.83 -8.53
CA LEU A 48 6.18 10.46 -9.65
C LEU A 48 7.13 11.33 -10.48
N LYS A 49 7.94 12.16 -9.85
CA LYS A 49 8.93 13.02 -10.51
C LYS A 49 9.92 12.19 -11.33
N HIS A 50 10.47 11.12 -10.76
CA HIS A 50 11.38 10.22 -11.47
C HIS A 50 10.71 9.52 -12.65
N LYS A 51 9.50 8.98 -12.47
CA LYS A 51 8.74 8.30 -13.54
C LYS A 51 8.45 9.25 -14.70
N VAL A 52 8.01 10.46 -14.39
CA VAL A 52 7.77 11.52 -15.37
C VAL A 52 9.05 11.87 -16.14
N LEU A 53 10.17 12.10 -15.45
CA LEU A 53 11.46 12.42 -16.10
C LEU A 53 11.98 11.29 -16.98
N SER A 54 11.70 10.03 -16.61
CA SER A 54 12.12 8.85 -17.37
C SER A 54 11.22 8.52 -18.56
N THR A 55 10.07 9.20 -18.70
CA THR A 55 9.08 8.90 -19.74
C THR A 55 9.25 9.85 -20.92
N ASP A 56 9.21 9.29 -22.14
CA ASP A 56 9.15 10.12 -23.35
C ASP A 56 7.78 10.82 -23.42
N ALA A 57 7.76 12.10 -23.02
CA ALA A 57 6.55 12.88 -22.86
C ALA A 57 6.11 13.48 -24.21
N ASP A 58 4.96 13.03 -24.70
CA ASP A 58 4.27 13.68 -25.82
C ASP A 58 3.82 15.11 -25.43
N MET A 59 3.32 15.87 -26.40
CA MET A 59 2.88 17.26 -26.17
C MET A 59 1.75 17.37 -25.14
N SER A 60 0.90 16.33 -25.03
CA SER A 60 -0.20 16.31 -24.07
C SER A 60 0.33 16.12 -22.65
N MET A 61 1.27 15.19 -22.47
CA MET A 61 1.98 14.99 -21.22
C MET A 61 2.75 16.24 -20.79
N LYS A 62 3.51 16.87 -21.70
CA LYS A 62 4.23 18.12 -21.39
C LYS A 62 3.29 19.23 -20.91
N ALA A 63 2.17 19.44 -21.59
CA ALA A 63 1.17 20.43 -21.18
C ALA A 63 0.53 20.09 -19.81
N ALA A 64 0.32 18.80 -19.52
CA ALA A 64 -0.19 18.37 -18.21
C ALA A 64 0.82 18.64 -17.10
N LEU A 65 2.09 18.32 -17.31
CA LEU A 65 3.18 18.55 -16.35
C LEU A 65 3.38 20.04 -16.07
N ALA A 66 3.35 20.88 -17.10
CA ALA A 66 3.35 22.33 -16.95
C ALA A 66 2.17 22.79 -16.09
N SER A 67 0.95 22.33 -16.40
CA SER A 67 -0.24 22.69 -15.61
C SER A 67 -0.17 22.28 -14.14
N LEU A 68 0.55 21.20 -13.84
CA LEU A 68 0.79 20.68 -12.50
C LEU A 68 1.96 21.38 -11.79
N GLY A 69 2.66 22.31 -12.43
CA GLY A 69 3.76 23.06 -11.80
C GLY A 69 5.10 22.33 -11.80
N PHE A 70 5.30 21.31 -12.64
CA PHE A 70 6.61 20.65 -12.77
C PHE A 70 7.64 21.49 -13.52
N THR A 71 7.18 22.35 -14.43
CA THR A 71 8.04 23.09 -15.37
C THR A 71 7.70 24.58 -15.42
N SER A 72 6.88 25.07 -14.50
CA SER A 72 6.43 26.47 -14.46
C SER A 72 6.20 26.91 -13.02
N ASP A 73 6.69 28.11 -12.69
CA ASP A 73 6.58 28.72 -11.35
C ASP A 73 5.34 29.63 -11.22
N GLN A 74 4.48 29.65 -12.24
CA GLN A 74 3.25 30.43 -12.22
C GLN A 74 2.31 29.95 -11.12
N GLN A 75 1.69 30.91 -10.42
CA GLN A 75 0.86 30.67 -9.24
C GLN A 75 -0.55 30.17 -9.56
N THR A 76 -0.89 29.99 -10.84
CA THR A 76 -2.18 29.44 -11.27
C THR A 76 -1.97 28.49 -12.43
N HIS A 77 -2.79 27.42 -12.52
CA HIS A 77 -2.68 26.51 -13.65
C HIS A 77 -2.93 27.19 -15.00
N LEU A 78 -3.79 28.20 -15.07
CA LEU A 78 -4.01 28.97 -16.30
C LEU A 78 -2.74 29.74 -16.68
N GLY A 79 -2.10 30.40 -15.72
CA GLY A 79 -0.80 31.06 -15.95
C GLY A 79 0.27 30.08 -16.42
N ARG A 80 0.36 28.89 -15.81
CA ARG A 80 1.29 27.83 -16.24
C ARG A 80 1.02 27.37 -17.67
N LEU A 81 -0.25 27.27 -18.06
CA LEU A 81 -0.63 26.89 -19.41
C LEU A 81 -0.43 28.02 -20.43
N ASP A 82 -0.58 29.28 -20.03
CA ASP A 82 -0.31 30.43 -20.88
C ASP A 82 1.19 30.56 -21.18
N GLU A 83 2.04 30.35 -20.17
CA GLU A 83 3.50 30.26 -20.33
C GLU A 83 3.88 29.12 -21.28
N PHE A 84 3.35 27.91 -21.04
CA PHE A 84 3.57 26.76 -21.93
C PHE A 84 3.12 27.04 -23.38
N GLY A 85 1.97 27.70 -23.55
CA GLY A 85 1.46 28.10 -24.86
C GLY A 85 2.37 29.07 -25.58
N ALA A 86 2.92 30.05 -24.86
CA ALA A 86 3.87 31.02 -25.40
C ALA A 86 5.18 30.35 -25.87
N GLU A 87 5.73 29.44 -25.06
CA GLU A 87 6.95 28.69 -25.40
C GLU A 87 6.79 27.80 -26.64
N HIS A 88 5.61 27.21 -26.83
CA HIS A 88 5.33 26.27 -27.90
C HIS A 88 4.50 26.84 -29.05
N SER A 89 4.22 28.15 -29.06
CA SER A 89 3.42 28.84 -30.08
C SER A 89 2.03 28.24 -30.29
N TYR A 90 1.37 27.84 -29.20
CA TYR A 90 0.01 27.30 -29.21
C TYR A 90 -0.99 28.26 -28.58
N GLU A 91 -2.20 28.31 -29.14
CA GLU A 91 -3.30 29.04 -28.53
C GLU A 91 -3.78 28.38 -27.24
N GLN A 92 -4.25 29.21 -26.30
CA GLN A 92 -4.69 28.79 -24.97
C GLN A 92 -5.73 27.66 -25.00
N ARG A 93 -6.69 27.70 -25.94
CA ARG A 93 -7.71 26.65 -26.06
C ARG A 93 -7.12 25.30 -26.47
N GLN A 94 -6.11 25.30 -27.32
CA GLN A 94 -5.41 24.09 -27.75
C GLN A 94 -4.58 23.51 -26.62
N VAL A 95 -3.84 24.37 -25.89
CA VAL A 95 -3.04 23.98 -24.73
C VAL A 95 -3.91 23.33 -23.64
N ARG A 96 -5.08 23.90 -23.33
CA ARG A 96 -6.02 23.31 -22.36
C ARG A 96 -6.47 21.91 -22.77
N ARG A 97 -6.76 21.69 -24.07
CA ARG A 97 -7.13 20.35 -24.58
C ARG A 97 -5.97 19.35 -24.46
N TYR A 98 -4.74 19.78 -24.72
CA TYR A 98 -3.56 18.94 -24.53
C TYR A 98 -3.34 18.59 -23.05
N SER A 99 -3.44 19.57 -22.15
CA SER A 99 -3.33 19.36 -20.70
C SER A 99 -4.40 18.37 -20.20
N ASP A 100 -5.67 18.55 -20.57
CA ASP A 100 -6.73 17.63 -20.13
C ASP A 100 -6.56 16.20 -20.67
N LYS A 101 -5.99 16.06 -21.88
CA LYS A 101 -5.62 14.75 -22.43
C LYS A 101 -4.43 14.15 -21.67
N GLY A 102 -3.40 14.95 -21.39
CA GLY A 102 -2.21 14.54 -20.66
C GLY A 102 -2.50 14.14 -19.22
N VAL A 103 -3.40 14.84 -18.52
CA VAL A 103 -3.82 14.46 -17.16
C VAL A 103 -4.49 13.09 -17.16
N ARG A 104 -5.26 12.74 -18.19
CA ARG A 104 -5.82 11.38 -18.33
C ARG A 104 -4.74 10.33 -18.61
N GLN A 105 -3.81 10.64 -19.51
CA GLN A 105 -2.67 9.75 -19.79
C GLN A 105 -1.84 9.51 -18.53
N LEU A 106 -1.57 10.55 -17.76
CA LEU A 106 -0.83 10.49 -16.50
C LEU A 106 -1.57 9.66 -15.45
N ALA A 107 -2.88 9.89 -15.25
CA ALA A 107 -3.69 9.08 -14.34
C ALA A 107 -3.62 7.59 -14.71
N LYS A 108 -3.78 7.27 -16.01
CA LYS A 108 -3.67 5.89 -16.50
C LYS A 108 -2.30 5.27 -16.21
N LEU A 109 -1.21 6.00 -16.45
CA LEU A 109 0.15 5.52 -16.17
C LEU A 109 0.36 5.24 -14.69
N ILE A 110 -0.11 6.13 -13.81
CA ILE A 110 -0.06 5.97 -12.35
C ILE A 110 -0.81 4.69 -11.93
N THR A 111 -1.98 4.43 -12.50
CA THR A 111 -2.83 3.30 -12.11
C THR A 111 -2.53 1.99 -12.83
N THR A 112 -1.51 1.92 -13.69
CA THR A 112 -1.13 0.68 -14.37
C THR A 112 0.37 0.38 -14.23
N ASN A 113 1.20 1.13 -14.94
CA ASN A 113 2.60 0.77 -15.18
C ASN A 113 3.55 1.36 -14.13
N TRP A 114 3.09 2.36 -13.38
CA TRP A 114 3.92 3.07 -12.41
C TRP A 114 3.63 2.72 -10.96
N ILE A 115 2.68 1.82 -10.71
CA ILE A 115 2.47 1.25 -9.38
C ILE A 115 3.78 0.61 -8.93
N THR A 116 4.40 1.19 -7.90
CA THR A 116 5.71 0.74 -7.42
C THR A 116 5.57 -0.28 -6.29
N GLU A 117 4.56 -0.15 -5.42
CA GLU A 117 4.50 -0.90 -4.15
C GLU A 117 3.06 -1.27 -3.75
N ALA A 118 2.35 -2.04 -4.59
CA ALA A 118 1.08 -2.66 -4.19
C ALA A 118 1.30 -3.93 -3.34
N VAL A 119 2.15 -3.86 -2.31
CA VAL A 119 2.50 -5.05 -1.51
C VAL A 119 1.55 -5.17 -0.32
N PRO A 120 0.71 -6.22 -0.25
CA PRO A 120 -0.09 -6.45 0.94
C PRO A 120 0.80 -6.73 2.14
N CYS A 121 0.32 -6.45 3.36
CA CYS A 121 1.04 -6.72 4.59
C CYS A 121 0.20 -7.57 5.55
N LEU A 122 0.89 -8.43 6.30
CA LEU A 122 0.35 -9.15 7.45
C LEU A 122 1.27 -8.90 8.65
N ASP A 123 0.75 -8.20 9.64
CA ASP A 123 1.42 -7.87 10.88
C ASP A 123 0.87 -8.76 12.00
N VAL A 124 1.77 -9.41 12.74
CA VAL A 124 1.43 -10.27 13.87
C VAL A 124 2.19 -9.82 15.11
N ALA A 125 1.45 -9.28 16.07
CA ALA A 125 1.96 -8.94 17.39
C ALA A 125 1.78 -10.13 18.35
N CYS A 126 2.87 -10.57 18.96
CA CYS A 126 2.95 -11.74 19.81
C CYS A 126 3.21 -11.34 21.26
N PHE A 127 2.42 -11.89 22.19
CA PHE A 127 2.53 -11.65 23.63
C PHE A 127 2.55 -12.98 24.39
N GLN A 128 3.45 -13.12 25.36
CA GLN A 128 3.44 -14.22 26.34
C GLN A 128 2.71 -13.75 27.61
N VAL A 129 1.44 -14.09 27.75
CA VAL A 129 0.61 -13.64 28.88
C VAL A 129 0.82 -14.49 30.15
N ALA A 130 1.37 -15.69 30.01
CA ALA A 130 1.87 -16.56 31.07
C ALA A 130 2.93 -17.51 30.47
N PRO A 131 3.72 -18.26 31.27
CA PRO A 131 4.81 -19.11 30.75
C PRO A 131 4.42 -19.99 29.55
N GLU A 132 3.21 -20.57 29.57
CA GLU A 132 2.70 -21.42 28.49
C GLU A 132 1.58 -20.77 27.67
N ARG A 133 1.20 -19.53 27.95
CA ARG A 133 0.04 -18.89 27.32
C ARG A 133 0.48 -17.73 26.44
N PHE A 134 0.04 -17.77 25.19
CA PHE A 134 0.36 -16.78 24.18
C PHE A 134 -0.91 -16.15 23.62
N LEU A 135 -0.80 -14.87 23.28
CA LEU A 135 -1.80 -14.09 22.58
C LEU A 135 -1.18 -13.57 21.28
N PHE A 136 -1.86 -13.79 20.16
CA PHE A 136 -1.48 -13.27 18.86
C PHE A 136 -2.57 -12.33 18.36
N VAL A 137 -2.17 -11.10 18.05
CA VAL A 137 -3.04 -10.11 17.41
C VAL A 137 -2.59 -10.00 15.96
N THR A 138 -3.51 -10.17 15.03
CA THR A 138 -3.23 -10.19 13.59
C THR A 138 -3.97 -9.05 12.90
N GLN A 139 -3.20 -8.25 12.18
CA GLN A 139 -3.72 -7.21 11.31
C GLN A 139 -3.18 -7.42 9.90
N ALA A 140 -4.04 -7.25 8.90
CA ALA A 140 -3.64 -7.27 7.50
C ALA A 140 -4.08 -5.99 6.80
N ARG A 141 -3.28 -5.58 5.82
CA ARG A 141 -3.63 -4.48 4.91
C ARG A 141 -3.34 -4.85 3.47
N SER A 142 -4.22 -4.47 2.55
CA SER A 142 -4.03 -4.64 1.11
C SER A 142 -4.78 -3.54 0.37
N GLN A 143 -4.32 -3.12 -0.80
CA GLN A 143 -5.08 -2.18 -1.61
C GLN A 143 -6.33 -2.84 -2.20
N TYR A 144 -7.46 -2.14 -2.30
CA TYR A 144 -8.74 -2.73 -2.71
C TYR A 144 -8.74 -3.33 -4.13
N PHE A 145 -7.80 -2.90 -4.98
CA PHE A 145 -7.65 -3.37 -6.35
C PHE A 145 -6.73 -4.59 -6.46
N VAL A 146 -6.10 -5.02 -5.35
CA VAL A 146 -5.36 -6.28 -5.27
C VAL A 146 -6.36 -7.37 -4.89
N GLU A 147 -6.52 -8.38 -5.73
CA GLU A 147 -7.49 -9.45 -5.46
C GLU A 147 -7.02 -10.36 -4.32
N MET A 148 -7.73 -10.28 -3.20
CA MET A 148 -7.41 -11.00 -1.98
C MET A 148 -8.54 -11.95 -1.56
N ARG A 149 -8.17 -13.10 -0.99
CA ARG A 149 -9.09 -14.03 -0.32
C ARG A 149 -8.84 -13.99 1.19
N PRO A 150 -9.83 -14.38 2.01
CA PRO A 150 -9.68 -14.42 3.46
C PRO A 150 -8.46 -15.23 3.91
N ILE A 151 -7.71 -14.69 4.86
CA ILE A 151 -6.54 -15.32 5.48
C ILE A 151 -7.01 -16.54 6.26
N ARG A 152 -6.31 -17.67 6.09
CA ARG A 152 -6.57 -18.87 6.89
C ARG A 152 -5.49 -19.02 7.95
N VAL A 153 -5.88 -19.35 9.18
CA VAL A 153 -4.93 -19.64 10.25
C VAL A 153 -5.04 -21.12 10.62
N VAL A 154 -3.92 -21.82 10.56
CA VAL A 154 -3.85 -23.26 10.82
C VAL A 154 -2.94 -23.52 12.01
N LEU A 155 -3.47 -24.23 13.00
CA LEU A 155 -2.76 -24.70 14.17
C LEU A 155 -2.25 -26.14 13.92
N TYR A 156 -0.96 -26.34 14.20
CA TYR A 156 -0.33 -27.65 14.34
C TYR A 156 0.09 -27.82 15.79
N GLN A 157 -0.27 -28.93 16.42
CA GLN A 157 0.11 -29.21 17.81
C GLN A 157 0.45 -30.69 17.96
N GLY A 158 1.74 -30.96 18.12
CA GLY A 158 2.31 -32.30 18.21
C GLY A 158 1.89 -33.22 17.07
N LYS A 159 1.33 -34.39 17.41
CA LYS A 159 0.90 -35.40 16.43
C LYS A 159 -0.49 -35.17 15.85
N ASN A 160 -1.23 -34.18 16.36
CA ASN A 160 -2.55 -33.88 15.83
C ASN A 160 -2.42 -33.28 14.42
N GLY A 161 -3.35 -33.66 13.54
CA GLY A 161 -3.42 -33.08 12.20
C GLY A 161 -3.67 -31.56 12.25
N PRO A 162 -3.41 -30.85 11.14
CA PRO A 162 -3.65 -29.42 11.06
C PRO A 162 -5.12 -29.08 11.36
N LYS A 163 -5.35 -28.14 12.27
CA LYS A 163 -6.66 -27.60 12.60
C LYS A 163 -6.75 -26.16 12.12
N GLU A 164 -7.70 -25.86 11.23
CA GLU A 164 -8.02 -24.48 10.89
C GLU A 164 -8.76 -23.81 12.05
N LEU A 165 -8.35 -22.59 12.39
CA LEU A 165 -9.01 -21.77 13.40
C LEU A 165 -10.14 -20.98 12.73
N ASP A 166 -11.33 -21.09 13.30
CA ASP A 166 -12.49 -20.27 12.91
C ASP A 166 -12.38 -18.92 13.62
N LEU A 167 -11.82 -17.93 12.92
CA LEU A 167 -11.56 -16.59 13.42
C LEU A 167 -12.48 -15.61 12.70
N GLN A 168 -13.17 -14.75 13.44
CA GLN A 168 -13.88 -13.63 12.83
C GLN A 168 -12.87 -12.57 12.41
N ALA A 169 -13.21 -11.85 11.34
CA ALA A 169 -12.42 -10.74 10.84
C ALA A 169 -13.31 -9.52 10.64
N VAL A 170 -12.82 -8.35 11.05
CA VAL A 170 -13.46 -7.07 10.83
C VAL A 170 -12.71 -6.38 9.69
N GLU A 171 -13.43 -6.11 8.60
CA GLU A 171 -12.89 -5.41 7.44
C GLU A 171 -13.28 -3.94 7.46
N ARG A 172 -12.31 -3.06 7.19
CA ARG A 172 -12.49 -1.60 7.11
C ARG A 172 -11.77 -1.08 5.89
N GLN A 173 -12.42 -0.22 5.11
CA GLN A 173 -11.78 0.43 3.98
C GLN A 173 -11.43 1.88 4.32
N GLU A 174 -10.18 2.27 4.10
CA GLU A 174 -9.67 3.63 4.27
C GLU A 174 -8.91 4.06 3.01
N GLY A 175 -9.50 4.96 2.23
CA GLY A 175 -8.96 5.36 0.94
C GLY A 175 -8.82 4.16 -0.01
N ILE A 176 -7.59 3.88 -0.43
CA ILE A 176 -7.29 2.71 -1.28
C ILE A 176 -7.04 1.42 -0.51
N TRP A 177 -6.97 1.47 0.82
CA TRP A 177 -6.57 0.34 1.66
C TRP A 177 -7.78 -0.37 2.25
N ASN A 178 -7.74 -1.69 2.19
CA ASN A 178 -8.56 -2.58 3.01
C ASN A 178 -7.71 -3.01 4.21
N HIS A 179 -8.24 -2.79 5.40
CA HIS A 179 -7.69 -3.25 6.67
C HIS A 179 -8.54 -4.42 7.17
N VAL A 180 -7.88 -5.48 7.61
CA VAL A 180 -8.53 -6.67 8.15
C VAL A 180 -7.94 -6.96 9.52
N ASP A 181 -8.74 -6.80 10.56
CA ASP A 181 -8.37 -7.13 11.93
C ASP A 181 -9.02 -8.46 12.31
N MET A 182 -8.21 -9.45 12.69
CA MET A 182 -8.71 -10.76 13.08
C MET A 182 -8.87 -10.85 14.59
N ASP A 183 -9.80 -11.69 15.04
CA ASP A 183 -9.95 -12.02 16.46
C ASP A 183 -8.61 -12.49 17.06
N PRO A 184 -8.26 -12.04 18.29
CA PRO A 184 -7.02 -12.45 18.92
C PRO A 184 -6.96 -13.96 19.15
N ILE A 185 -5.87 -14.58 18.72
CA ILE A 185 -5.65 -16.02 18.89
C ILE A 185 -5.03 -16.24 20.27
N ARG A 186 -5.75 -16.95 21.14
CA ARG A 186 -5.25 -17.38 22.45
C ARG A 186 -4.78 -18.82 22.34
N LEU A 187 -3.53 -19.06 22.69
CA LEU A 187 -2.90 -20.37 22.55
C LEU A 187 -2.27 -20.78 23.87
N GLN A 188 -2.49 -22.03 24.27
CA GLN A 188 -1.72 -22.68 25.32
C GLN A 188 -0.74 -23.65 24.66
N VAL A 189 0.56 -23.41 24.89
CA VAL A 189 1.64 -24.27 24.43
C VAL A 189 1.74 -25.47 25.37
N THR A 190 1.96 -26.64 24.80
CA THR A 190 2.17 -27.90 25.53
C THR A 190 3.61 -28.35 25.34
N ASP A 191 4.00 -29.45 25.97
CA ASP A 191 5.33 -30.07 25.79
C ASP A 191 5.60 -30.54 24.34
N GLU A 192 4.59 -30.50 23.48
CA GLU A 192 4.68 -30.81 22.06
C GLU A 192 4.89 -29.54 21.22
N GLU A 193 5.60 -29.67 20.10
CA GLU A 193 5.78 -28.57 19.15
C GLU A 193 4.43 -27.99 18.73
N THR A 194 4.26 -26.69 18.95
CA THR A 194 3.03 -25.97 18.59
C THR A 194 3.37 -24.91 17.55
N SER A 195 2.70 -24.96 16.39
CA SER A 195 2.91 -24.01 15.30
C SER A 195 1.62 -23.36 14.84
N LEU A 196 1.62 -22.04 14.70
CA LEU A 196 0.57 -21.30 14.01
C LEU A 196 1.05 -20.93 12.61
N VAL A 197 0.21 -21.17 11.62
CA VAL A 197 0.50 -20.89 10.21
C VAL A 197 -0.59 -20.00 9.63
N TRP A 198 -0.23 -18.78 9.28
CA TRP A 198 -1.08 -17.88 8.50
C TRP A 198 -0.84 -18.15 7.03
N VAL A 199 -1.92 -18.45 6.30
CA VAL A 199 -1.92 -18.73 4.88
C VAL A 199 -2.62 -17.58 4.16
N TRP A 200 -1.81 -16.74 3.55
CA TRP A 200 -2.25 -15.66 2.67
C TRP A 200 -2.69 -16.24 1.33
N ARG A 201 -3.77 -15.73 0.74
CA ARG A 201 -4.30 -16.25 -0.53
C ARG A 201 -4.76 -15.08 -1.38
N GLY A 202 -4.17 -14.89 -2.55
CA GLY A 202 -4.53 -13.80 -3.44
C GLY A 202 -3.54 -13.66 -4.57
N GLU A 203 -3.69 -12.56 -5.30
CA GLU A 203 -2.85 -12.18 -6.43
C GLU A 203 -1.38 -11.98 -6.04
N LEU A 204 -1.15 -11.31 -4.90
CA LEU A 204 0.19 -10.93 -4.44
C LEU A 204 0.55 -11.58 -3.11
N TRP A 205 1.84 -11.87 -2.94
CA TRP A 205 2.39 -12.34 -1.67
C TRP A 205 2.59 -11.16 -0.72
N PRO A 206 2.29 -11.35 0.58
CA PRO A 206 2.39 -10.26 1.52
C PRO A 206 3.81 -10.11 2.03
N LYS A 207 4.13 -8.91 2.48
CA LYS A 207 5.18 -8.71 3.47
C LYS A 207 4.66 -9.19 4.83
N PHE A 208 5.42 -10.05 5.49
CA PHE A 208 5.13 -10.50 6.85
C PHE A 208 5.96 -9.71 7.86
N ALA A 209 5.32 -9.19 8.91
CA ALA A 209 6.02 -8.64 10.07
C ALA A 209 5.56 -9.38 11.33
N VAL A 210 6.53 -9.84 12.11
CA VAL A 210 6.28 -10.50 13.40
C VAL A 210 6.97 -9.69 14.47
N GLN A 211 6.22 -9.26 15.46
CA GLN A 211 6.75 -8.49 16.58
C GLN A 211 6.49 -9.22 17.90
N TRP A 212 7.57 -9.63 18.57
CA TRP A 212 7.51 -10.05 19.97
C TRP A 212 7.49 -8.82 20.85
N CYS A 213 6.38 -8.60 21.55
CA CYS A 213 6.16 -7.38 22.34
C CYS A 213 6.75 -7.45 23.76
N MET A 214 7.42 -8.57 24.09
CA MET A 214 8.07 -8.83 25.37
C MET A 214 9.12 -9.91 25.22
N ASP A 215 9.98 -10.05 26.24
CA ASP A 215 10.94 -11.13 26.32
C ASP A 215 10.22 -12.46 26.59
N VAL A 216 10.36 -13.40 25.66
CA VAL A 216 9.76 -14.73 25.80
C VAL A 216 10.63 -15.60 26.71
N GLN A 217 10.03 -16.18 27.74
CA GLN A 217 10.69 -17.04 28.72
C GLN A 217 10.22 -18.49 28.60
N GLY A 218 11.14 -19.45 28.77
CA GLY A 218 10.83 -20.88 28.82
C GLY A 218 10.37 -21.52 27.50
N VAL A 219 10.19 -20.72 26.45
CA VAL A 219 9.73 -21.17 25.13
C VAL A 219 10.65 -20.62 24.05
N LYS A 220 11.21 -21.50 23.24
CA LYS A 220 11.94 -21.14 22.03
C LYS A 220 10.95 -20.80 20.92
N THR A 221 11.11 -19.62 20.34
CA THR A 221 10.25 -19.11 19.28
C THR A 221 11.00 -19.06 17.95
N VAL A 222 10.39 -19.55 16.88
CA VAL A 222 10.94 -19.45 15.52
C VAL A 222 9.87 -18.88 14.58
N SER A 223 10.20 -17.81 13.85
CA SER A 223 9.34 -17.22 12.83
C SER A 223 9.92 -17.48 11.44
N GLU A 224 9.12 -18.02 10.54
CA GLU A 224 9.51 -18.39 9.18
C GLU A 224 8.49 -17.87 8.17
N GLY A 225 8.97 -17.25 7.09
CA GLY A 225 8.16 -16.87 5.93
C GLY A 225 8.53 -17.71 4.72
N CYS A 226 7.55 -18.23 3.99
CA CYS A 226 7.76 -18.94 2.73
C CYS A 226 6.59 -18.69 1.78
N GLY A 227 6.85 -17.91 0.72
CA GLY A 227 5.84 -17.53 -0.27
C GLY A 227 4.64 -16.87 0.40
N ASN A 228 3.47 -17.52 0.30
CA ASN A 228 2.22 -17.04 0.86
C ASN A 228 1.93 -17.51 2.29
N LYS A 229 2.93 -18.04 3.01
CA LYS A 229 2.75 -18.55 4.37
C LYS A 229 3.72 -17.91 5.34
N MET A 230 3.21 -17.61 6.53
CA MET A 230 4.02 -17.27 7.70
C MET A 230 3.75 -18.30 8.79
N ARG A 231 4.81 -18.88 9.35
CA ARG A 231 4.76 -19.86 10.42
C ARG A 231 5.45 -19.29 11.66
N LEU A 232 4.78 -19.40 12.80
CA LEU A 232 5.36 -19.21 14.12
C LEU A 232 5.40 -20.56 14.83
N ARG A 233 6.58 -20.98 15.29
CA ARG A 233 6.80 -22.22 16.04
C ARG A 233 7.16 -21.89 17.48
N LEU A 234 6.51 -22.57 18.41
CA LEU A 234 6.68 -22.47 19.85
C LEU A 234 7.10 -23.84 20.35
N LEU A 235 8.30 -23.91 20.92
CA LEU A 235 8.93 -25.12 21.43
C LEU A 235 9.24 -24.89 22.90
N ILE A 236 8.64 -25.65 23.82
CA ILE A 236 9.07 -25.60 25.23
C ILE A 236 10.50 -26.12 25.28
N GLY A 237 11.41 -25.31 25.83
CA GLY A 237 12.79 -25.73 25.98
C GLY A 237 12.90 -26.73 27.12
N THR A 238 13.31 -27.97 26.85
CA THR A 238 14.01 -28.74 27.87
C THR A 238 15.34 -28.04 28.11
N VAL A 239 15.45 -27.39 29.27
CA VAL A 239 16.74 -26.98 29.84
C VAL A 239 17.61 -28.20 30.04
#